data_AF-A0A937YVT8-F1
#
_entry.id   AF-A0A937YVT8-F1
#
_cell.length_a   1.000
_cell.length_b   1.000
_cell.length_c   1.000
_cell.angle_alpha   90.00
_cell.angle_beta   90.00
_cell.angle_gamma   90.00
#
_symmetry.space_group_name_H-M   'P 1'
#
loop_
_entity.id
_entity.type
_entity.pdbx_description
1 polymer ?
#
loop_
_entity_poly.entity_id
_entity_poly.type
_entity_poly.pdbx_seq_one_letter_code
_entity_poly.pdbx_strand_id
1 'polypeptide(L)'
;MRLRVGGHKALLAATAKPRAMIALLAATICPFPSLAQPGGPAMTPEYEWTCVTHEAAFAARDGAGALAFGGRMWLLGGWNPGDKAHFPRICNSEVWSSADGATWTLVNPQAPWEGRHTAGYVVHNGRLWVIGGDANQGHYQTDVWSSADGAQWDLVTDRVPWGERVLHHTVAFEGHVYVMGGQTLPQFAPAEERVYNDVWRSADGAQWERVLAEAPWSPRGMIGGSAVFRGRMWLLGGGIYDTPAKPDRTFYNDVWSSPDGVTWECVLGRAPWHPRQYHEVAVFDDRLWVLEGWNQSNRNDVWHSADGVTWHELPDTPWAPRHAASVFVFDNALWMVAGNNMRPDAWRLTRKR
;
A
#
# COMPACT_ATOMS: atom_id res chain seq x y z
N MET A 1 69.15 29.36 -39.91
CA MET A 1 68.83 28.72 -38.61
C MET A 1 68.06 27.44 -38.93
N ARG A 2 68.76 26.28 -39.11
CA ARG A 2 68.76 25.09 -38.21
C ARG A 2 67.34 24.73 -37.71
N LEU A 3 66.80 23.50 -37.75
CA LEU A 3 67.32 22.14 -37.92
C LEU A 3 66.12 21.20 -38.22
N ARG A 4 66.41 19.90 -38.33
CA ARG A 4 65.71 18.80 -39.03
C ARG A 4 64.88 17.91 -38.06
N VAL A 5 64.11 16.97 -38.65
CA VAL A 5 63.53 15.71 -38.09
C VAL A 5 62.28 15.91 -37.21
N GLY A 6 61.21 15.12 -37.20
CA GLY A 6 60.75 13.83 -37.76
C GLY A 6 59.51 13.44 -36.93
N GLY A 7 58.39 13.04 -37.53
CA GLY A 7 57.98 11.63 -37.57
C GLY A 7 57.40 11.13 -36.25
N HIS A 8 56.07 10.96 -36.16
CA HIS A 8 55.45 9.75 -35.57
C HIS A 8 53.93 9.77 -35.80
N LYS A 9 53.47 8.74 -36.52
CA LYS A 9 52.07 8.30 -36.57
C LYS A 9 51.67 7.81 -35.17
N ALA A 10 50.52 8.27 -34.68
CA ALA A 10 49.78 7.59 -33.64
C ALA A 10 48.35 7.35 -34.13
N LEU A 11 48.05 6.07 -34.30
CA LEU A 11 46.76 5.50 -34.65
C LEU A 11 45.86 5.64 -33.42
N LEU A 12 44.76 6.39 -33.52
CA LEU A 12 43.67 6.33 -32.53
C LEU A 12 42.39 6.04 -33.29
N ALA A 13 41.97 4.79 -33.16
CA ALA A 13 40.74 4.26 -33.70
C ALA A 13 39.55 5.06 -33.15
N ALA A 14 38.82 5.72 -34.02
CA ALA A 14 37.47 6.19 -33.71
C ALA A 14 36.57 4.95 -33.64
N THR A 15 36.32 4.48 -32.43
CA THR A 15 35.30 3.47 -32.16
C THR A 15 33.94 4.04 -32.57
N ALA A 16 33.36 3.46 -33.62
CA ALA A 16 31.99 3.72 -34.02
C ALA A 16 31.05 3.42 -32.84
N LYS A 17 30.22 4.41 -32.47
CA LYS A 17 29.08 4.17 -31.59
C LYS A 17 28.17 3.13 -32.27
N PRO A 18 27.83 1.99 -31.64
CA PRO A 18 26.81 1.13 -32.21
C PRO A 18 25.48 1.87 -32.16
N ARG A 19 24.88 2.08 -33.34
CA ARG A 19 23.49 2.48 -33.49
C ARG A 19 22.64 1.40 -32.81
N ALA A 20 21.90 1.78 -31.78
CA ALA A 20 20.87 0.92 -31.22
C ALA A 20 19.85 0.63 -32.34
N MET A 21 19.87 -0.61 -32.84
CA MET A 21 18.76 -1.16 -33.60
C MET A 21 17.58 -1.28 -32.64
N ILE A 22 16.57 -0.43 -32.85
CA ILE A 22 15.24 -0.66 -32.29
C ILE A 22 14.71 -1.91 -33.01
N ALA A 23 14.84 -3.07 -32.38
CA ALA A 23 14.12 -4.26 -32.78
C ALA A 23 12.65 -4.04 -32.40
N LEU A 24 11.84 -3.70 -33.39
CA LEU A 24 10.39 -3.74 -33.27
C LEU A 24 9.99 -5.22 -33.16
N LEU A 25 9.99 -5.77 -31.95
CA LEU A 25 9.34 -7.06 -31.72
C LEU A 25 7.83 -6.83 -31.88
N ALA A 26 7.30 -7.27 -33.01
CA ALA A 26 5.87 -7.48 -33.16
C ALA A 26 5.45 -8.50 -32.09
N ALA A 27 4.77 -8.01 -31.04
CA ALA A 27 4.12 -8.86 -30.08
C ALA A 27 3.08 -9.71 -30.84
N THR A 28 3.37 -10.99 -31.01
CA THR A 28 2.36 -11.99 -31.35
C THR A 28 1.32 -11.97 -30.23
N ILE A 29 0.21 -11.31 -30.51
CA ILE A 29 -0.99 -11.33 -29.67
C ILE A 29 -1.48 -12.79 -29.69
N CYS A 30 -1.12 -13.55 -28.67
CA CYS A 30 -1.90 -14.74 -28.32
C CYS A 30 -3.27 -14.22 -27.81
N PRO A 31 -4.39 -14.55 -28.46
CA PRO A 31 -5.69 -14.26 -27.90
C PRO A 31 -5.88 -15.21 -26.71
N PHE A 32 -5.67 -14.70 -25.50
CA PHE A 32 -6.11 -15.39 -24.29
C PHE A 32 -7.64 -15.33 -24.23
N PRO A 33 -8.28 -16.36 -23.65
CA PRO A 33 -9.74 -16.44 -23.61
C PRO A 33 -10.27 -15.20 -22.88
N SER A 34 -11.15 -14.48 -23.58
CA SER A 34 -12.00 -13.43 -23.03
C SER A 34 -12.57 -13.88 -21.69
N LEU A 35 -12.46 -13.05 -20.66
CA LEU A 35 -13.24 -13.17 -19.42
C LEU A 35 -14.71 -12.82 -19.69
N ALA A 36 -15.34 -13.50 -20.64
CA ALA A 36 -16.75 -13.45 -20.88
C ALA A 36 -17.32 -14.86 -20.74
N GLN A 37 -17.95 -15.13 -19.60
CA GLN A 37 -19.11 -16.01 -19.59
C GLN A 37 -20.38 -15.16 -19.54
N PRO A 38 -21.43 -15.53 -20.31
CA PRO A 38 -22.70 -14.83 -20.32
C PRO A 38 -23.54 -15.31 -19.13
N GLY A 39 -23.36 -14.69 -17.98
CA GLY A 39 -24.40 -14.62 -16.96
C GLY A 39 -25.12 -13.29 -17.13
N GLY A 40 -26.46 -13.26 -17.02
CA GLY A 40 -27.17 -12.00 -16.80
C GLY A 40 -26.57 -11.24 -15.61
N PRO A 41 -26.91 -9.94 -15.38
CA PRO A 41 -26.30 -9.17 -14.30
C PRO A 41 -26.42 -9.96 -13.00
N ALA A 42 -25.30 -10.50 -12.52
CA ALA A 42 -25.29 -11.27 -11.30
C ALA A 42 -25.79 -10.33 -10.20
N MET A 43 -26.86 -10.70 -9.49
CA MET A 43 -27.42 -9.81 -8.47
C MET A 43 -26.31 -9.40 -7.51
N THR A 44 -26.21 -8.09 -7.28
CA THR A 44 -25.27 -7.55 -6.30
C THR A 44 -25.63 -8.14 -4.93
N PRO A 45 -24.70 -8.84 -4.25
CA PRO A 45 -24.95 -9.36 -2.92
C PRO A 45 -25.31 -8.23 -1.96
N GLU A 46 -26.20 -8.52 -1.02
CA GLU A 46 -26.49 -7.61 0.07
C GLU A 46 -25.54 -7.86 1.24
N TYR A 47 -25.18 -6.79 1.94
CA TYR A 47 -24.31 -6.84 3.09
C TYR A 47 -24.92 -6.07 4.26
N GLU A 48 -24.46 -6.39 5.46
CA GLU A 48 -24.89 -5.75 6.69
C GLU A 48 -23.67 -5.42 7.57
N TRP A 49 -23.62 -4.17 8.02
CA TRP A 49 -22.66 -3.72 9.03
C TRP A 49 -23.22 -3.95 10.43
N THR A 50 -22.39 -4.49 11.31
CA THR A 50 -22.65 -4.58 12.74
C THR A 50 -21.56 -3.84 13.50
N CYS A 51 -21.94 -2.96 14.43
CA CYS A 51 -20.98 -2.41 15.38
C CYS A 51 -20.57 -3.49 16.37
N VAL A 52 -19.29 -3.81 16.43
CA VAL A 52 -18.75 -4.83 17.33
C VAL A 52 -18.34 -4.20 18.66
N THR A 53 -17.71 -3.03 18.61
CA THR A 53 -17.46 -2.18 19.77
C THR A 53 -17.31 -0.73 19.35
N HIS A 54 -17.76 0.21 20.21
CA HIS A 54 -17.48 1.63 20.06
C HIS A 54 -16.18 2.05 20.77
N GLU A 55 -15.66 1.19 21.64
CA GLU A 55 -14.55 1.48 22.54
C GLU A 55 -13.68 0.23 22.70
N ALA A 56 -12.79 0.00 21.73
CA ALA A 56 -11.76 -1.03 21.86
C ALA A 56 -10.71 -0.62 22.90
N ALA A 57 -9.97 -1.60 23.42
CA ALA A 57 -8.99 -1.41 24.49
C ALA A 57 -7.75 -0.58 24.09
N PHE A 58 -7.49 -0.44 22.79
CA PHE A 58 -6.37 0.35 22.29
C PHE A 58 -6.75 1.83 22.19
N ALA A 59 -5.79 2.73 22.42
CA ALA A 59 -6.00 4.16 22.20
C ALA A 59 -6.31 4.46 20.72
N ALA A 60 -7.22 5.43 20.49
CA ALA A 60 -7.62 5.86 19.15
C ALA A 60 -6.41 6.23 18.29
N ARG A 61 -6.42 5.81 17.03
CA ARG A 61 -5.26 5.92 16.15
C ARG A 61 -5.64 5.95 14.68
N ASP A 62 -4.77 6.57 13.91
CA ASP A 62 -4.80 6.67 12.47
C ASP A 62 -3.65 5.86 11.83
N GLY A 63 -3.87 5.33 10.63
CA GLY A 63 -2.86 4.66 9.81
C GLY A 63 -2.08 3.54 10.50
N ALA A 64 -2.72 2.82 11.41
CA ALA A 64 -2.18 1.62 12.03
C ALA A 64 -2.21 0.44 11.05
N GLY A 65 -1.18 -0.39 11.09
CA GLY A 65 -1.11 -1.59 10.26
C GLY A 65 -2.18 -2.60 10.63
N ALA A 66 -2.81 -3.19 9.62
CA ALA A 66 -3.91 -4.13 9.78
C ALA A 66 -3.56 -5.46 9.09
N LEU A 67 -3.32 -6.52 9.86
CA LEU A 67 -2.96 -7.83 9.31
C LEU A 67 -3.83 -8.95 9.89
N ALA A 68 -4.31 -9.86 9.05
CA ALA A 68 -4.99 -11.08 9.47
C ALA A 68 -4.04 -12.27 9.34
N PHE A 69 -3.65 -12.86 10.46
CA PHE A 69 -2.66 -13.95 10.49
C PHE A 69 -2.82 -14.84 11.72
N GLY A 70 -2.61 -16.15 11.57
CA GLY A 70 -2.65 -17.10 12.69
C GLY A 70 -3.99 -17.14 13.42
N GLY A 71 -5.11 -16.94 12.71
CA GLY A 71 -6.44 -16.91 13.31
C GLY A 71 -6.73 -15.66 14.15
N ARG A 72 -6.02 -14.55 13.90
CA ARG A 72 -6.19 -13.28 14.62
C ARG A 72 -6.06 -12.08 13.68
N MET A 73 -6.68 -10.98 14.07
CA MET A 73 -6.40 -9.63 13.56
C MET A 73 -5.27 -9.01 14.40
N TRP A 74 -4.34 -8.33 13.74
CA TRP A 74 -3.16 -7.68 14.33
C TRP A 74 -3.17 -6.20 13.96
N LEU A 75 -3.18 -5.34 14.98
CA LEU A 75 -3.16 -3.89 14.84
C LEU A 75 -1.80 -3.35 15.29
N LEU A 76 -1.06 -2.72 14.36
CA LEU A 76 0.35 -2.39 14.53
C LEU A 76 0.59 -0.88 14.49
N GLY A 77 1.13 -0.31 15.57
CA GLY A 77 1.52 1.08 15.64
C GLY A 77 0.36 2.06 15.43
N GLY A 78 0.59 3.09 14.63
CA GLY A 78 -0.38 4.14 14.31
C GLY A 78 0.02 5.51 14.84
N TRP A 79 -0.77 6.52 14.45
CA TRP A 79 -0.54 7.94 14.69
C TRP A 79 -1.68 8.56 15.51
N ASN A 80 -1.32 9.31 16.55
CA ASN A 80 -2.23 10.20 17.27
C ASN A 80 -1.42 11.30 17.99
N PRO A 81 -1.33 12.52 17.45
CA PRO A 81 -0.51 13.56 18.03
C PRO A 81 -1.13 14.19 19.28
N GLY A 82 -2.44 14.03 19.47
CA GLY A 82 -3.21 14.61 20.57
C GLY A 82 -3.14 13.79 21.86
N ASP A 83 -2.90 12.48 21.76
CA ASP A 83 -2.79 11.57 22.90
C ASP A 83 -1.33 11.31 23.26
N LYS A 84 -0.74 12.19 24.06
CA LYS A 84 0.66 12.04 24.51
C LYS A 84 0.86 10.93 25.54
N ALA A 85 -0.20 10.40 26.13
CA ALA A 85 -0.08 9.30 27.07
C ALA A 85 0.28 8.00 26.35
N HIS A 86 -0.35 7.74 25.21
CA HIS A 86 -0.12 6.53 24.40
C HIS A 86 0.83 6.76 23.21
N PHE A 87 1.00 8.01 22.78
CA PHE A 87 1.83 8.41 21.64
C PHE A 87 2.78 9.56 22.04
N PRO A 88 3.80 9.29 22.87
CA PRO A 88 4.64 10.33 23.46
C PRO A 88 5.40 11.18 22.42
N ARG A 89 5.72 10.60 21.25
CA ARG A 89 6.20 11.35 20.09
C ARG A 89 5.00 11.86 19.28
N ILE A 90 4.45 11.00 18.42
CA ILE A 90 3.18 11.18 17.68
C ILE A 90 2.70 9.84 17.09
N CYS A 91 3.62 8.91 16.88
CA CYS A 91 3.36 7.50 16.58
C CYS A 91 3.82 6.61 17.76
N ASN A 92 3.32 5.37 17.80
CA ASN A 92 3.82 4.35 18.71
C ASN A 92 4.12 3.02 17.99
N SER A 93 4.68 2.05 18.71
CA SER A 93 5.03 0.72 18.19
C SER A 93 4.33 -0.42 18.94
N GLU A 94 3.13 -0.14 19.43
CA GLU A 94 2.32 -1.15 20.07
C GLU A 94 1.86 -2.21 19.06
N VAL A 95 1.75 -3.46 19.54
CA VAL A 95 1.17 -4.57 18.80
C VAL A 95 -0.01 -5.09 19.58
N TRP A 96 -1.19 -4.95 18.99
CA TRP A 96 -2.44 -5.47 19.53
C TRP A 96 -2.92 -6.65 18.69
N SER A 97 -3.62 -7.60 19.31
CA SER A 97 -4.30 -8.67 18.58
C SER A 97 -5.70 -8.96 19.10
N SER A 98 -6.58 -9.40 18.21
CA SER A 98 -7.93 -9.80 18.53
C SER A 98 -8.37 -11.01 17.71
N ALA A 99 -9.22 -11.86 18.29
CA ALA A 99 -9.86 -12.97 17.58
C ALA A 99 -11.31 -12.66 17.18
N ASP A 100 -11.89 -11.55 17.64
CA ASP A 100 -13.32 -11.24 17.50
C ASP A 100 -13.61 -9.76 17.20
N GLY A 101 -12.60 -8.89 17.20
CA GLY A 101 -12.71 -7.44 17.03
C GLY A 101 -13.31 -6.69 18.22
N ALA A 102 -13.86 -7.38 19.21
CA ALA A 102 -14.41 -6.81 20.44
C ALA A 102 -13.35 -6.72 21.54
N THR A 103 -12.61 -7.81 21.74
CA THR A 103 -11.59 -7.93 22.78
C THR A 103 -10.20 -7.84 22.16
N TRP A 104 -9.44 -6.83 22.54
CA TRP A 104 -8.08 -6.61 22.05
C TRP A 104 -7.06 -6.83 23.17
N THR A 105 -6.04 -7.63 22.88
CA THR A 105 -4.93 -7.91 23.79
C THR A 105 -3.69 -7.16 23.33
N LEU A 106 -3.07 -6.39 24.22
CA LEU A 106 -1.75 -5.80 23.98
C LEU A 106 -0.69 -6.90 24.05
N VAL A 107 -0.16 -7.29 22.90
CA VAL A 107 0.83 -8.37 22.76
C VAL A 107 2.24 -7.84 23.00
N ASN A 108 2.55 -6.66 22.47
CA ASN A 108 3.82 -5.98 22.69
C ASN A 108 3.58 -4.47 22.91
N PRO A 109 3.90 -3.91 24.09
CA PRO A 109 3.71 -2.49 24.37
C PRO A 109 4.70 -1.58 23.62
N GLN A 110 5.83 -2.12 23.18
CA GLN A 110 6.88 -1.37 22.51
C GLN A 110 7.73 -2.33 21.67
N ALA A 111 7.25 -2.64 20.46
CA ALA A 111 8.04 -3.39 19.51
C ALA A 111 9.35 -2.64 19.18
N PRO A 112 10.43 -3.35 18.80
CA PRO A 112 11.76 -2.77 18.66
C PRO A 112 11.90 -1.81 17.47
N TRP A 113 10.93 -1.84 16.55
CA TRP A 113 10.85 -0.86 15.48
C TRP A 113 10.31 0.48 15.97
N GLU A 114 10.76 1.55 15.33
CA GLU A 114 10.27 2.89 15.63
C GLU A 114 8.79 3.05 15.26
N GLY A 115 8.02 3.76 16.10
CA GLY A 115 6.59 3.96 15.86
C GLY A 115 6.28 4.64 14.52
N ARG A 116 5.33 4.12 13.78
CA ARG A 116 5.12 4.52 12.38
C ARG A 116 3.66 4.61 11.98
N HIS A 117 3.39 5.54 11.09
CA HIS A 117 2.12 5.83 10.44
C HIS A 117 2.17 5.36 8.98
N THR A 118 1.18 4.61 8.51
CA THR A 118 1.05 4.23 7.07
C THR A 118 2.32 3.60 6.49
N ALA A 119 3.00 2.76 7.28
CA ALA A 119 4.13 1.97 6.81
C ALA A 119 3.69 0.79 5.93
N GLY A 120 4.65 0.09 5.33
CA GLY A 120 4.35 -1.16 4.63
C GLY A 120 4.04 -2.27 5.63
N TYR A 121 2.82 -2.77 5.63
CA TYR A 121 2.41 -3.90 6.48
C TYR A 121 1.96 -5.06 5.58
N VAL A 122 2.48 -6.26 5.83
CA VAL A 122 2.07 -7.43 5.03
C VAL A 122 2.23 -8.73 5.81
N VAL A 123 1.40 -9.73 5.48
CA VAL A 123 1.63 -11.12 5.87
C VAL A 123 2.32 -11.83 4.72
N HIS A 124 3.50 -12.37 4.98
CA HIS A 124 4.28 -13.07 3.95
C HIS A 124 5.05 -14.24 4.56
N ASN A 125 5.08 -15.37 3.86
CA ASN A 125 5.76 -16.60 4.29
C ASN A 125 5.48 -16.98 5.76
N GLY A 126 4.21 -16.87 6.18
CA GLY A 126 3.78 -17.24 7.53
C GLY A 126 4.29 -16.32 8.63
N ARG A 127 4.54 -15.04 8.33
CA ARG A 127 5.01 -14.04 9.30
C ARG A 127 4.32 -12.70 9.06
N LEU A 128 4.24 -11.89 10.11
CA LEU A 128 3.92 -10.47 10.08
C LEU A 128 5.16 -9.70 9.64
N TRP A 129 5.00 -8.68 8.79
CA TRP A 129 6.10 -7.84 8.32
C TRP A 129 5.76 -6.36 8.46
N VAL A 130 6.77 -5.58 8.84
CA VAL A 130 6.75 -4.12 8.77
C VAL A 130 7.93 -3.64 7.94
N ILE A 131 7.66 -2.86 6.90
CA ILE A 131 8.60 -2.55 5.82
C ILE A 131 8.67 -1.04 5.62
N GLY A 132 9.79 -0.48 6.07
CA GLY A 132 10.10 0.94 6.04
C GLY A 132 8.95 1.79 6.55
N GLY A 133 8.84 2.97 5.95
CA GLY A 133 7.64 3.78 6.07
C GLY A 133 7.58 4.63 7.34
N ASP A 134 7.14 5.84 7.06
CA ASP A 134 7.04 7.06 7.86
C ASP A 134 8.29 7.99 7.80
N ALA A 135 8.05 9.27 8.07
CA ALA A 135 8.99 10.37 8.14
C ALA A 135 8.71 11.27 9.37
N ASN A 136 7.62 10.99 10.09
CA ASN A 136 7.13 11.73 11.26
C ASN A 136 8.16 11.89 12.39
N GLN A 137 9.22 11.08 12.39
CA GLN A 137 10.28 11.11 13.41
C GLN A 137 11.52 11.88 12.96
N GLY A 138 11.39 12.74 11.94
CA GLY A 138 12.49 13.58 11.43
C GLY A 138 13.45 12.83 10.49
N HIS A 139 13.19 11.56 10.22
CA HIS A 139 13.95 10.71 9.31
C HIS A 139 13.03 9.64 8.71
N TYR A 140 13.44 9.09 7.57
CA TYR A 140 12.71 8.02 6.89
C TYR A 140 13.08 6.66 7.47
N GLN A 141 12.08 5.84 7.80
CA GLN A 141 12.36 4.44 8.17
C GLN A 141 12.65 3.61 6.91
N THR A 142 13.84 3.00 6.89
CA THR A 142 14.35 2.16 5.80
C THR A 142 14.57 0.70 6.22
N ASP A 143 14.11 0.36 7.43
CA ASP A 143 14.27 -0.96 8.04
C ASP A 143 13.15 -1.94 7.65
N VAL A 144 13.42 -3.24 7.79
CA VAL A 144 12.44 -4.31 7.61
C VAL A 144 12.46 -5.21 8.83
N TRP A 145 11.29 -5.44 9.40
CA TRP A 145 11.09 -6.28 10.56
C TRP A 145 10.10 -7.39 10.25
N SER A 146 10.31 -8.56 10.84
CA SER A 146 9.35 -9.66 10.75
C SER A 146 9.10 -10.31 12.11
N SER A 147 7.91 -10.89 12.28
CA SER A 147 7.55 -11.62 13.48
C SER A 147 6.66 -12.81 13.17
N ALA A 148 6.86 -13.91 13.90
CA ALA A 148 5.96 -15.07 13.83
C ALA A 148 4.73 -14.93 14.73
N ASP A 149 4.76 -14.05 15.74
CA ASP A 149 3.81 -14.03 16.84
C ASP A 149 3.40 -12.62 17.31
N GLY A 150 3.92 -11.57 16.68
CA GLY A 150 3.72 -10.17 17.05
C GLY A 150 4.39 -9.74 18.37
N ALA A 151 4.91 -10.68 19.16
CA ALA A 151 5.57 -10.42 20.43
C ALA A 151 7.07 -10.18 20.22
N GLN A 152 7.74 -11.07 19.51
CA GLN A 152 9.18 -10.96 19.20
C GLN A 152 9.36 -10.57 17.74
N TRP A 153 10.21 -9.57 17.49
CA TRP A 153 10.45 -9.04 16.15
C TRP A 153 11.92 -9.12 15.81
N ASP A 154 12.20 -9.71 14.66
CA ASP A 154 13.53 -9.85 14.09
C ASP A 154 13.78 -8.72 13.09
N LEU A 155 14.90 -8.01 13.24
CA LEU A 155 15.38 -7.07 12.23
C LEU A 155 15.93 -7.89 11.05
N VAL A 156 15.30 -7.77 9.89
CA VAL A 156 15.65 -8.49 8.66
C VAL A 156 16.70 -7.73 7.86
N THR A 157 16.51 -6.42 7.71
CA THR A 157 17.52 -5.50 7.19
C THR A 157 17.32 -4.12 7.83
N ASP A 158 18.39 -3.40 8.10
CA ASP A 158 18.37 -2.02 8.60
C ASP A 158 18.26 -0.98 7.48
N ARG A 159 18.52 -1.39 6.23
CA ARG A 159 18.47 -0.51 5.06
C ARG A 159 18.05 -1.27 3.81
N VAL A 160 16.90 -0.86 3.28
CA VAL A 160 16.41 -1.23 1.94
C VAL A 160 17.19 -0.49 0.82
N PRO A 161 17.26 -1.05 -0.40
CA PRO A 161 18.08 -0.47 -1.48
C PRO A 161 17.39 0.63 -2.28
N TRP A 162 16.11 0.93 -2.04
CA TRP A 162 15.44 2.08 -2.66
C TRP A 162 15.71 3.38 -1.90
N GLY A 163 15.58 4.50 -2.61
CA GLY A 163 15.68 5.83 -1.99
C GLY A 163 14.54 6.12 -1.03
N GLU A 164 14.76 7.13 -0.18
CA GLU A 164 13.82 7.57 0.86
C GLU A 164 12.39 7.72 0.34
N ARG A 165 11.43 7.18 1.08
CA ARG A 165 10.00 7.27 0.76
C ARG A 165 9.11 6.93 1.95
N VAL A 166 7.91 7.49 1.91
CA VAL A 166 6.77 7.12 2.74
C VAL A 166 5.57 6.81 1.86
N LEU A 167 4.48 6.32 2.46
CA LEU A 167 3.17 6.18 1.80
C LEU A 167 3.18 5.22 0.61
N HIS A 168 4.18 4.33 0.53
CA HIS A 168 4.27 3.32 -0.51
C HIS A 168 3.21 2.24 -0.33
N HIS A 169 2.77 1.65 -1.43
CA HIS A 169 1.88 0.49 -1.42
C HIS A 169 2.70 -0.79 -1.20
N THR A 170 2.19 -1.70 -0.37
CA THR A 170 2.85 -2.97 -0.03
C THR A 170 1.89 -4.13 -0.21
N VAL A 171 2.30 -5.19 -0.92
CA VAL A 171 1.45 -6.36 -1.17
C VAL A 171 2.27 -7.65 -1.24
N ALA A 172 1.76 -8.75 -0.69
CA ALA A 172 2.36 -10.08 -0.88
C ALA A 172 1.66 -10.81 -2.02
N PHE A 173 2.44 -11.30 -2.98
CA PHE A 173 1.92 -11.96 -4.17
C PHE A 173 2.96 -12.94 -4.74
N GLU A 174 2.53 -14.14 -5.16
CA GLU A 174 3.40 -15.14 -5.81
C GLU A 174 4.75 -15.36 -5.08
N GLY A 175 4.70 -15.51 -3.75
CA GLY A 175 5.89 -15.78 -2.94
C GLY A 175 6.83 -14.59 -2.71
N HIS A 176 6.41 -13.38 -3.06
CA HIS A 176 7.20 -12.16 -2.86
C HIS A 176 6.38 -11.07 -2.16
N VAL A 177 7.06 -10.21 -1.40
CA VAL A 177 6.55 -8.89 -1.04
C VAL A 177 6.92 -7.90 -2.12
N TYR A 178 5.97 -7.06 -2.53
CA TYR A 178 6.17 -5.96 -3.44
C TYR A 178 6.04 -4.62 -2.70
N VAL A 179 6.90 -3.67 -3.04
CA VAL A 179 6.84 -2.27 -2.61
C VAL A 179 6.75 -1.38 -3.84
N MET A 180 5.76 -0.51 -3.88
CA MET A 180 5.41 0.27 -5.06
C MET A 180 5.06 1.71 -4.74
N GLY A 181 5.59 2.63 -5.53
CA GLY A 181 5.29 4.05 -5.39
C GLY A 181 5.74 4.64 -4.04
N GLY A 182 4.98 5.61 -3.54
CA GLY A 182 5.35 6.44 -2.39
C GLY A 182 5.97 7.77 -2.78
N GLN A 183 6.38 8.55 -1.79
CA GLN A 183 6.86 9.92 -1.96
C GLN A 183 7.82 10.32 -0.83
N THR A 184 8.77 11.19 -1.10
CA THR A 184 9.52 11.92 -0.06
C THR A 184 8.73 13.15 0.42
N LEU A 185 8.74 13.45 1.71
CA LEU A 185 8.10 14.63 2.28
C LEU A 185 9.14 15.48 3.05
N PRO A 186 9.80 16.46 2.39
CA PRO A 186 10.88 17.25 3.00
C PRO A 186 10.42 18.10 4.19
N GLN A 187 9.12 18.36 4.32
CA GLN A 187 8.55 19.05 5.48
C GLN A 187 8.52 18.18 6.76
N PHE A 188 8.67 16.86 6.64
CA PHE A 188 8.77 15.94 7.79
C PHE A 188 10.20 15.44 8.00
N ALA A 189 10.92 15.11 6.93
CA ALA A 189 12.30 14.65 6.99
C ALA A 189 13.10 15.09 5.74
N PRO A 190 14.33 15.64 5.88
CA PRO A 190 15.10 16.16 4.75
C PRO A 190 15.35 15.10 3.65
N ALA A 191 14.91 15.40 2.43
CA ALA A 191 15.21 14.63 1.22
C ALA A 191 14.96 15.49 -0.02
N GLU A 192 15.50 15.08 -1.17
CA GLU A 192 15.11 15.63 -2.46
C GLU A 192 13.65 15.23 -2.76
N GLU A 193 12.83 16.20 -3.20
CA GLU A 193 11.43 15.94 -3.52
C GLU A 193 11.27 14.99 -4.70
N ARG A 194 10.69 13.82 -4.44
CA ARG A 194 10.41 12.78 -5.42
C ARG A 194 9.10 12.06 -5.11
N VAL A 195 8.37 11.74 -6.18
CA VAL A 195 7.22 10.83 -6.16
C VAL A 195 7.58 9.63 -7.03
N TYR A 196 7.25 8.44 -6.58
CA TYR A 196 7.71 7.20 -7.20
C TYR A 196 6.59 6.46 -7.91
N ASN A 197 6.97 5.74 -8.96
CA ASN A 197 6.18 4.71 -9.64
C ASN A 197 7.03 3.47 -9.98
N ASP A 198 8.12 3.26 -9.26
CA ASP A 198 8.92 2.05 -9.38
C ASP A 198 8.28 0.88 -8.62
N VAL A 199 8.64 -0.33 -9.00
CA VAL A 199 8.19 -1.59 -8.38
C VAL A 199 9.41 -2.38 -7.96
N TRP A 200 9.46 -2.67 -6.66
CA TRP A 200 10.45 -3.53 -6.04
C TRP A 200 9.79 -4.79 -5.51
N ARG A 201 10.53 -5.90 -5.49
CA ARG A 201 10.08 -7.13 -4.84
C ARG A 201 11.18 -7.80 -4.04
N SER A 202 10.79 -8.63 -3.08
CA SER A 202 11.69 -9.50 -2.33
C SER A 202 10.97 -10.76 -1.86
N ALA A 203 11.65 -11.89 -1.86
CA ALA A 203 11.13 -13.14 -1.30
C ALA A 203 11.35 -13.23 0.23
N ASP A 204 12.34 -12.52 0.76
CA ASP A 204 12.85 -12.67 2.13
C ASP A 204 12.88 -11.36 2.93
N GLY A 205 12.53 -10.23 2.31
CA GLY A 205 12.58 -8.89 2.90
C GLY A 205 13.99 -8.33 3.10
N ALA A 206 15.04 -9.08 2.76
CA ALA A 206 16.44 -8.66 2.87
C ALA A 206 17.04 -8.31 1.51
N GLN A 207 16.85 -9.19 0.52
CA GLN A 207 17.34 -8.99 -0.84
C GLN A 207 16.20 -8.50 -1.73
N TRP A 208 16.36 -7.29 -2.27
CA TRP A 208 15.32 -6.64 -3.06
C TRP A 208 15.77 -6.40 -4.50
N GLU A 209 14.87 -6.69 -5.43
CA GLU A 209 15.04 -6.51 -6.86
C GLU A 209 14.09 -5.42 -7.36
N ARG A 210 14.60 -4.43 -8.09
CA ARG A 210 13.75 -3.47 -8.82
C ARG A 210 13.31 -4.09 -10.13
N VAL A 211 12.09 -4.65 -10.15
CA VAL A 211 11.53 -5.32 -11.33
C VAL A 211 11.00 -4.36 -12.39
N LEU A 212 10.63 -3.13 -11.98
CA LEU A 212 10.19 -2.09 -12.91
C LEU A 212 10.67 -0.72 -12.43
N ALA A 213 11.41 -0.02 -13.28
CA ALA A 213 11.94 1.31 -12.94
C ALA A 213 10.87 2.40 -12.98
N GLU A 214 9.93 2.30 -13.93
CA GLU A 214 8.83 3.24 -14.13
C GLU A 214 7.61 2.47 -14.62
N ALA A 215 6.60 2.36 -13.77
CA ALA A 215 5.33 1.77 -14.14
C ALA A 215 4.47 2.76 -14.98
N PRO A 216 3.53 2.26 -15.81
CA PRO A 216 2.71 3.12 -16.66
C PRO A 216 1.66 3.95 -15.90
N TRP A 217 1.39 3.64 -14.64
CA TRP A 217 0.55 4.47 -13.78
C TRP A 217 1.33 5.69 -13.26
N SER A 218 0.63 6.82 -13.10
CA SER A 218 1.25 8.06 -12.58
C SER A 218 1.85 7.85 -11.18
N PRO A 219 3.02 8.43 -10.87
CA PRO A 219 3.62 8.38 -9.54
C PRO A 219 2.64 8.73 -8.43
N ARG A 220 2.58 7.89 -7.38
CA ARG A 220 1.56 7.98 -6.33
C ARG A 220 1.92 7.19 -5.08
N GLY A 221 1.19 7.43 -4.00
CA GLY A 221 1.15 6.62 -2.79
C GLY A 221 -0.21 6.68 -2.09
N MET A 222 -0.22 6.49 -0.77
CA MET A 222 -1.39 6.65 0.12
C MET A 222 -2.56 5.74 -0.24
N ILE A 223 -2.25 4.48 -0.50
CA ILE A 223 -3.24 3.41 -0.63
C ILE A 223 -2.98 2.47 0.53
N GLY A 224 -3.93 2.42 1.45
CA GLY A 224 -3.96 1.47 2.56
C GLY A 224 -4.40 0.07 2.10
N GLY A 225 -4.09 -0.93 2.91
CA GLY A 225 -4.43 -2.32 2.61
C GLY A 225 -3.73 -2.88 1.39
N SER A 226 -4.20 -4.03 0.90
CA SER A 226 -3.69 -4.66 -0.32
C SER A 226 -4.74 -5.56 -0.97
N ALA A 227 -4.69 -5.66 -2.30
CA ALA A 227 -5.65 -6.47 -3.06
C ALA A 227 -4.94 -7.39 -4.04
N VAL A 228 -4.96 -8.69 -3.75
CA VAL A 228 -4.63 -9.77 -4.68
C VAL A 228 -5.91 -10.49 -5.03
N PHE A 229 -6.34 -10.38 -6.28
CA PHE A 229 -7.61 -10.91 -6.72
C PHE A 229 -7.47 -11.54 -8.12
N ARG A 230 -7.96 -12.78 -8.24
CA ARG A 230 -7.92 -13.56 -9.48
C ARG A 230 -6.52 -13.64 -10.10
N GLY A 231 -5.51 -13.92 -9.26
CA GLY A 231 -4.11 -14.10 -9.69
C GLY A 231 -3.44 -12.81 -10.17
N ARG A 232 -3.87 -11.66 -9.64
CA ARG A 232 -3.31 -10.35 -10.01
C ARG A 232 -3.21 -9.45 -8.78
N MET A 233 -2.19 -8.60 -8.75
CA MET A 233 -2.12 -7.45 -7.85
C MET A 233 -2.98 -6.33 -8.41
N TRP A 234 -3.63 -5.58 -7.52
CA TRP A 234 -4.51 -4.47 -7.88
C TRP A 234 -4.06 -3.18 -7.18
N LEU A 235 -4.00 -2.10 -7.95
CA LEU A 235 -3.67 -0.75 -7.51
C LEU A 235 -4.86 0.15 -7.80
N LEU A 236 -5.52 0.66 -6.75
CA LEU A 236 -6.78 1.39 -6.85
C LEU A 236 -6.61 2.79 -6.27
N GLY A 237 -6.69 3.83 -7.11
CA GLY A 237 -6.66 5.23 -6.67
C GLY A 237 -5.30 5.67 -6.12
N GLY A 238 -5.34 6.38 -4.98
CA GLY A 238 -4.16 6.94 -4.31
C GLY A 238 -3.95 8.40 -4.68
N GLY A 239 -2.77 8.94 -4.37
CA GLY A 239 -2.51 10.34 -4.64
C GLY A 239 -1.06 10.79 -4.50
N ILE A 240 -0.88 12.10 -4.57
CA ILE A 240 0.37 12.79 -4.29
C ILE A 240 0.10 13.79 -3.17
N TYR A 241 0.89 13.70 -2.10
CA TYR A 241 0.78 14.57 -0.95
C TYR A 241 1.45 15.93 -1.24
N ASP A 242 0.97 16.99 -0.61
CA ASP A 242 1.52 18.32 -0.79
C ASP A 242 2.94 18.43 -0.23
N THR A 243 3.74 19.33 -0.79
CA THR A 243 5.12 19.60 -0.39
C THR A 243 5.38 21.10 -0.48
N PRO A 244 6.45 21.61 0.16
CA PRO A 244 6.83 23.01 0.02
C PRO A 244 6.95 23.48 -1.45
N ALA A 245 7.44 22.64 -2.38
CA ALA A 245 7.50 23.04 -3.79
C ALA A 245 6.23 22.71 -4.59
N LYS A 246 5.37 21.80 -4.12
CA LYS A 246 4.09 21.42 -4.76
C LYS A 246 2.96 21.44 -3.73
N PRO A 247 2.30 22.59 -3.51
CA PRO A 247 1.32 22.74 -2.43
C PRO A 247 -0.03 22.05 -2.72
N ASP A 248 -0.27 21.62 -3.95
CA ASP A 248 -1.52 20.99 -4.36
C ASP A 248 -1.44 19.46 -4.30
N ARG A 249 -2.42 18.84 -3.65
CA ARG A 249 -2.58 17.38 -3.64
C ARG A 249 -3.21 16.87 -4.92
N THR A 250 -2.76 15.71 -5.37
CA THR A 250 -3.37 14.98 -6.49
C THR A 250 -4.08 13.75 -5.97
N PHE A 251 -5.24 13.43 -6.55
CA PHE A 251 -6.05 12.27 -6.18
C PHE A 251 -6.41 11.48 -7.43
N TYR A 252 -6.36 10.17 -7.32
CA TYR A 252 -6.66 9.26 -8.41
C TYR A 252 -7.87 8.39 -8.08
N ASN A 253 -8.56 7.94 -9.13
CA ASN A 253 -9.58 6.90 -9.08
C ASN A 253 -9.54 5.92 -10.26
N ASP A 254 -8.38 5.78 -10.87
CA ASP A 254 -8.08 4.73 -11.84
C ASP A 254 -7.84 3.39 -11.12
N VAL A 255 -8.05 2.32 -11.89
CA VAL A 255 -7.92 0.93 -11.47
C VAL A 255 -6.89 0.28 -12.37
N TRP A 256 -5.81 -0.19 -11.75
CA TRP A 256 -4.74 -0.91 -12.44
C TRP A 256 -4.61 -2.32 -11.88
N SER A 257 -4.19 -3.26 -12.73
CA SER A 257 -3.84 -4.60 -12.30
C SER A 257 -2.58 -5.12 -12.99
N SER A 258 -1.88 -6.03 -12.33
CA SER A 258 -0.68 -6.67 -12.87
C SER A 258 -0.60 -8.15 -12.46
N PRO A 259 -0.20 -9.06 -13.36
CA PRO A 259 0.03 -10.45 -13.04
C PRO A 259 1.44 -10.72 -12.48
N ASP A 260 2.36 -9.75 -12.49
CA ASP A 260 3.80 -9.99 -12.24
C ASP A 260 4.56 -8.78 -11.64
N GLY A 261 3.92 -7.61 -11.52
CA GLY A 261 4.55 -6.36 -11.07
C GLY A 261 5.32 -5.61 -12.16
N VAL A 262 5.41 -6.17 -13.37
CA VAL A 262 6.13 -5.60 -14.52
C VAL A 262 5.15 -5.17 -15.61
N THR A 263 4.21 -6.04 -15.95
CA THR A 263 3.18 -5.80 -16.96
C THR A 263 1.94 -5.25 -16.28
N TRP A 264 1.65 -3.97 -16.49
CA TRP A 264 0.51 -3.30 -15.87
C TRP A 264 -0.56 -2.95 -16.90
N GLU A 265 -1.81 -3.20 -16.54
CA GLU A 265 -2.99 -2.89 -17.34
C GLU A 265 -3.86 -1.88 -16.61
N CYS A 266 -4.26 -0.82 -17.31
CA CYS A 266 -5.29 0.09 -16.84
C CYS A 266 -6.66 -0.54 -17.10
N VAL A 267 -7.22 -1.17 -16.08
CA VAL A 267 -8.51 -1.87 -16.15
C VAL A 267 -9.66 -0.86 -16.29
N LEU A 268 -9.56 0.27 -15.59
CA LEU A 268 -10.52 1.35 -15.68
C LEU A 268 -9.84 2.70 -15.40
N GLY A 269 -9.86 3.61 -16.38
CA GLY A 269 -9.20 4.92 -16.22
C GLY A 269 -9.92 5.89 -15.27
N ARG A 270 -11.19 5.63 -14.95
CA ARG A 270 -11.98 6.43 -14.00
C ARG A 270 -13.12 5.61 -13.43
N ALA A 271 -12.95 5.15 -12.19
CA ALA A 271 -14.01 4.50 -11.44
C ALA A 271 -15.11 5.50 -11.01
N PRO A 272 -16.32 5.03 -10.68
CA PRO A 272 -17.41 5.92 -10.25
C PRO A 272 -17.20 6.49 -8.84
N TRP A 273 -16.40 5.84 -7.99
CA TRP A 273 -16.04 6.38 -6.69
C TRP A 273 -15.13 7.61 -6.83
N HIS A 274 -15.31 8.57 -5.93
CA HIS A 274 -14.56 9.82 -5.95
C HIS A 274 -13.05 9.58 -5.79
N PRO A 275 -12.16 10.29 -6.53
CA PRO A 275 -10.72 10.25 -6.30
C PRO A 275 -10.35 10.51 -4.85
N ARG A 276 -9.43 9.72 -4.30
CA ARG A 276 -9.13 9.71 -2.86
C ARG A 276 -7.73 9.17 -2.56
N GLN A 277 -7.23 9.53 -1.39
CA GLN A 277 -6.01 9.00 -0.78
C GLN A 277 -6.32 8.55 0.65
N TYR A 278 -5.38 7.83 1.27
CA TYR A 278 -5.51 7.24 2.60
C TYR A 278 -6.68 6.27 2.74
N HIS A 279 -7.22 5.78 1.62
CA HIS A 279 -8.28 4.77 1.61
C HIS A 279 -7.68 3.37 1.65
N GLU A 280 -8.44 2.44 2.19
CA GLU A 280 -8.11 1.03 2.25
C GLU A 280 -8.69 0.27 1.04
N VAL A 281 -7.94 -0.74 0.60
CA VAL A 281 -8.37 -1.72 -0.41
C VAL A 281 -8.32 -3.13 0.16
N ALA A 282 -9.29 -3.95 -0.22
CA ALA A 282 -9.39 -5.32 0.27
C ALA A 282 -10.01 -6.26 -0.77
N VAL A 283 -9.89 -7.56 -0.51
CA VAL A 283 -10.58 -8.61 -1.27
C VAL A 283 -11.45 -9.42 -0.31
N PHE A 284 -12.76 -9.34 -0.48
CA PHE A 284 -13.74 -10.03 0.37
C PHE A 284 -14.93 -10.49 -0.48
N ASP A 285 -15.45 -11.68 -0.20
CA ASP A 285 -16.60 -12.27 -0.91
C ASP A 285 -16.45 -12.22 -2.45
N ASP A 286 -15.29 -12.67 -2.95
CA ASP A 286 -14.91 -12.68 -4.37
C ASP A 286 -15.02 -11.31 -5.08
N ARG A 287 -14.73 -10.23 -4.36
CA ARG A 287 -14.80 -8.85 -4.86
C ARG A 287 -13.64 -8.01 -4.36
N LEU A 288 -13.26 -7.03 -5.17
CA LEU A 288 -12.43 -5.89 -4.77
C LEU A 288 -13.27 -4.90 -3.98
N TRP A 289 -12.68 -4.28 -2.96
CA TRP A 289 -13.32 -3.28 -2.11
C TRP A 289 -12.47 -2.01 -2.01
N VAL A 290 -13.14 -0.86 -1.95
CA VAL A 290 -12.58 0.46 -1.64
C VAL A 290 -13.43 1.06 -0.54
N LEU A 291 -12.82 1.48 0.56
CA LEU A 291 -13.53 2.03 1.72
C LEU A 291 -12.94 3.37 2.09
N GLU A 292 -13.78 4.27 2.59
CA GLU A 292 -13.36 5.53 3.21
C GLU A 292 -12.43 6.37 2.31
N GLY A 293 -11.71 7.32 2.90
CA GLY A 293 -10.61 8.03 2.26
C GLY A 293 -10.76 9.53 2.41
N TRP A 294 -9.76 10.25 1.93
CA TRP A 294 -9.75 11.69 1.99
C TRP A 294 -9.58 12.32 0.61
N ASN A 295 -10.43 13.31 0.32
CA ASN A 295 -10.22 14.31 -0.72
C ASN A 295 -11.05 15.54 -0.36
N GLN A 296 -10.40 16.53 0.27
CA GLN A 296 -10.99 17.75 0.85
C GLN A 296 -12.03 17.52 1.96
N SER A 297 -12.58 16.31 2.06
CA SER A 297 -13.36 15.80 3.18
C SER A 297 -13.07 14.30 3.36
N ASN A 298 -13.30 13.83 4.58
CA ASN A 298 -13.33 12.40 4.89
C ASN A 298 -14.55 11.73 4.28
N ARG A 299 -14.46 10.42 4.08
CA ARG A 299 -15.51 9.63 3.45
C ARG A 299 -15.92 8.43 4.29
N ASN A 300 -17.16 8.00 4.09
CA ASN A 300 -17.69 6.73 4.57
C ASN A 300 -18.40 5.93 3.47
N ASP A 301 -18.19 6.30 2.20
CA ASP A 301 -18.67 5.47 1.10
C ASP A 301 -17.84 4.19 1.01
N VAL A 302 -18.50 3.11 0.62
CA VAL A 302 -17.93 1.78 0.49
C VAL A 302 -18.31 1.26 -0.89
N TRP A 303 -17.33 0.86 -1.67
CA TRP A 303 -17.53 0.40 -3.04
C TRP A 303 -16.97 -0.99 -3.23
N HIS A 304 -17.64 -1.82 -4.03
CA HIS A 304 -17.13 -3.13 -4.38
C HIS A 304 -17.29 -3.46 -5.86
N SER A 305 -16.42 -4.32 -6.38
CA SER A 305 -16.44 -4.76 -7.77
C SER A 305 -16.04 -6.22 -7.92
N ALA A 306 -16.74 -6.97 -8.78
CA ALA A 306 -16.40 -8.35 -9.10
C ALA A 306 -15.36 -8.48 -10.21
N ASP A 307 -15.02 -7.38 -10.91
CA ASP A 307 -14.18 -7.40 -12.12
C ASP A 307 -13.20 -6.21 -12.22
N GLY A 308 -13.29 -5.23 -11.32
CA GLY A 308 -12.51 -3.99 -11.36
C GLY A 308 -13.06 -2.93 -12.33
N VAL A 309 -14.12 -3.23 -13.09
CA VAL A 309 -14.72 -2.36 -14.10
C VAL A 309 -16.08 -1.86 -13.65
N THR A 310 -16.94 -2.77 -13.18
CA THR A 310 -18.29 -2.46 -12.71
C THR A 310 -18.27 -2.35 -11.19
N TRP A 311 -18.50 -1.14 -10.68
CA TRP A 311 -18.45 -0.83 -9.26
C TRP A 311 -19.85 -0.51 -8.74
N HIS A 312 -20.16 -1.01 -7.55
CA HIS A 312 -21.40 -0.74 -6.84
C HIS A 312 -21.06 -0.12 -5.49
N GLU A 313 -21.76 0.96 -5.15
CA GLU A 313 -21.73 1.53 -3.81
C GLU A 313 -22.60 0.69 -2.88
N LEU A 314 -22.08 0.36 -1.70
CA LEU A 314 -22.83 -0.20 -0.59
C LEU A 314 -23.47 0.98 0.17
N PRO A 315 -24.81 1.12 0.16
CA PRO A 315 -25.48 2.23 0.81
C PRO A 315 -25.46 2.09 2.34
N ASP A 316 -25.86 3.18 3.02
CA ASP A 316 -26.18 3.19 4.44
C ASP A 316 -25.05 2.72 5.37
N THR A 317 -23.81 3.06 5.02
CA THR A 317 -22.65 2.78 5.87
C THR A 317 -22.79 3.52 7.22
N PRO A 318 -22.82 2.81 8.37
CA PRO A 318 -23.30 3.36 9.64
C PRO A 318 -22.24 4.14 10.43
N TRP A 319 -20.98 4.03 10.02
CA TRP A 319 -19.86 4.64 10.72
C TRP A 319 -19.51 6.01 10.14
N ALA A 320 -19.00 6.89 11.01
CA ALA A 320 -18.67 8.26 10.64
C ALA A 320 -17.52 8.32 9.59
N PRO A 321 -17.55 9.32 8.68
CA PRO A 321 -16.49 9.53 7.71
C PRO A 321 -15.10 9.61 8.32
N ARG A 322 -14.13 8.93 7.71
CA ARG A 322 -12.74 8.83 8.18
C ARG A 322 -11.78 8.63 7.01
N HIS A 323 -10.49 8.59 7.31
CA HIS A 323 -9.49 7.99 6.44
C HIS A 323 -8.45 7.19 7.24
N ALA A 324 -7.58 6.47 6.53
CA ALA A 324 -6.49 5.67 7.09
C ALA A 324 -6.94 4.79 8.26
N ALA A 325 -8.13 4.20 8.08
CA ALA A 325 -8.63 3.16 8.96
C ALA A 325 -7.81 1.88 8.79
N SER A 326 -7.94 0.97 9.74
CA SER A 326 -7.38 -0.38 9.65
C SER A 326 -8.46 -1.33 9.14
N VAL A 327 -8.30 -1.85 7.92
CA VAL A 327 -9.24 -2.79 7.31
C VAL A 327 -8.71 -4.22 7.36
N PHE A 328 -9.55 -5.15 7.81
CA PHE A 328 -9.20 -6.58 7.88
C PHE A 328 -10.17 -7.41 7.06
N VAL A 329 -9.66 -8.46 6.43
CA VAL A 329 -10.49 -9.58 5.94
C VAL A 329 -10.21 -10.76 6.86
N PHE A 330 -11.18 -11.08 7.71
CA PHE A 330 -11.00 -12.05 8.78
C PHE A 330 -12.33 -12.66 9.20
N ASP A 331 -12.34 -13.96 9.52
CA ASP A 331 -13.54 -14.71 9.93
C ASP A 331 -14.75 -14.48 9.01
N ASN A 332 -14.50 -14.68 7.70
CA ASN A 332 -15.49 -14.51 6.62
C ASN A 332 -16.24 -13.16 6.67
N ALA A 333 -15.53 -12.11 7.07
CA ALA A 333 -16.05 -10.76 7.18
C ALA A 333 -14.99 -9.73 6.78
N LEU A 334 -15.46 -8.56 6.37
CA LEU A 334 -14.64 -7.36 6.20
C LEU A 334 -14.81 -6.49 7.45
N TRP A 335 -13.71 -5.99 8.00
CA TRP A 335 -13.71 -5.20 9.23
C TRP A 335 -13.18 -3.82 8.94
N MET A 336 -13.77 -2.81 9.56
CA MET A 336 -13.25 -1.44 9.60
C MET A 336 -13.00 -1.09 11.05
N VAL A 337 -11.76 -0.72 11.36
CA VAL A 337 -11.30 -0.45 12.73
C VAL A 337 -10.54 0.87 12.76
N ALA A 338 -10.89 1.75 13.71
CA ALA A 338 -10.19 3.02 13.94
C ALA A 338 -10.12 3.97 12.71
N GLY A 339 -9.10 4.82 12.64
CA GLY A 339 -8.87 5.82 11.59
C GLY A 339 -8.83 7.25 12.10
N ASN A 340 -8.62 8.20 11.18
CA ASN A 340 -8.37 9.61 11.49
C ASN A 340 -9.48 10.33 12.29
N ASN A 341 -10.69 9.76 12.39
CA ASN A 341 -11.75 10.32 13.23
C ASN A 341 -11.49 10.14 14.74
N MET A 342 -10.38 9.49 15.10
CA MET A 342 -9.91 9.25 16.46
C MET A 342 -10.97 8.56 17.34
N ARG A 343 -11.65 7.57 16.75
CA ARG A 343 -12.49 6.62 17.48
C ARG A 343 -11.81 5.25 17.48
N PRO A 344 -11.77 4.53 18.62
CA PRO A 344 -11.26 3.16 18.68
C PRO A 344 -12.38 2.14 18.40
N ASP A 345 -13.28 2.44 17.47
CA ASP A 345 -14.42 1.60 17.14
C ASP A 345 -14.04 0.49 16.15
N ALA A 346 -14.78 -0.62 16.21
CA ALA A 346 -14.67 -1.73 15.28
C ALA A 346 -16.04 -2.09 14.71
N TRP A 347 -16.11 -2.18 13.39
CA TRP A 347 -17.30 -2.52 12.62
C TRP A 347 -17.03 -3.75 11.77
N ARG A 348 -18.01 -4.64 11.68
CA ARG A 348 -17.94 -5.89 10.91
C ARG A 348 -18.99 -5.87 9.82
N LEU A 349 -18.57 -6.09 8.58
CA LEU A 349 -19.43 -6.28 7.42
C LEU A 349 -19.53 -7.77 7.10
N THR A 350 -20.76 -8.28 6.99
CA THR A 350 -21.02 -9.66 6.55
C THR A 350 -22.03 -9.67 5.40
N ARG A 351 -21.98 -10.72 4.59
CA ARG A 351 -22.98 -10.97 3.56
C ARG A 351 -24.30 -11.40 4.20
N LYS A 352 -25.41 -10.78 3.81
CA LYS A 352 -26.75 -11.22 4.22
C LYS A 352 -27.05 -12.60 3.62
N ARG A 353 -27.71 -13.45 4.41
CA ARG A 353 -28.09 -14.80 3.99
C ARG A 353 -29.36 -14.81 3.16
#